data_AF-A0A951WQA4-F1
#
_entry.id   AF-A0A951WQA4-F1
#
_cell.length_a   1.000
_cell.length_b   1.000
_cell.length_c   1.000
_cell.angle_alpha   90.00
_cell.angle_beta   90.00
_cell.angle_gamma   90.00
#
_symmetry.space_group_name_H-M   'P 1'
#
loop_
_entity.id
_entity.type
_entity.pdbx_description
1 polymer ?
#
loop_
_entity_poly.entity_id
_entity_poly.type
_entity_poly.pdbx_seq_one_letter_code
_entity_poly.pdbx_strand_id
1 'polypeptide(L)'
;MQEWIVLAAVMLLGLAGYWSLVIFPKQREFNKRQRLVRTLAEGDEVITASGFIARVIEIRGDEGIAVVEIAPGVRVRAVAASLLQSFDPEELARNAQMGRQDSEGSERHV
;
A
#
# COMPACT_ATOMS: atom_id res chain seq x y z
N MET A 1 15.33 -46.65 14.93
CA MET A 1 14.33 -45.80 15.65
C MET A 1 14.82 -44.35 15.78
N GLN A 2 16.09 -44.14 16.11
CA GLN A 2 16.68 -42.80 16.18
C GLN A 2 16.77 -42.11 14.80
N GLU A 3 16.87 -42.86 13.68
CA GLU A 3 16.95 -42.25 12.34
C GLU A 3 15.68 -41.48 11.95
N TRP A 4 14.49 -41.98 12.35
CA TRP A 4 13.22 -41.31 12.10
C TRP A 4 13.10 -39.98 12.86
N ILE A 5 13.69 -39.91 14.06
CA ILE A 5 13.72 -38.68 14.87
C ILE A 5 14.63 -37.64 14.21
N VAL A 6 15.79 -38.06 13.69
CA VAL A 6 16.72 -37.17 12.98
C VAL A 6 16.08 -36.66 11.68
N LEU A 7 15.42 -37.53 10.91
CA LEU A 7 14.71 -37.13 9.69
C LEU A 7 13.55 -36.17 9.99
N ALA A 8 12.78 -36.43 11.04
CA ALA A 8 11.71 -35.53 11.48
C ALA A 8 12.26 -34.16 11.92
N ALA A 9 13.39 -34.13 12.64
CA ALA A 9 14.03 -32.89 13.07
C ALA A 9 14.55 -32.06 11.89
N VAL A 10 15.17 -32.69 10.88
CA VAL A 10 15.65 -32.03 9.66
C VAL A 10 14.48 -31.47 8.84
N MET A 11 13.41 -32.26 8.67
CA MET A 11 12.17 -31.83 8.02
C MET A 11 11.56 -30.60 8.71
N LEU A 12 11.48 -30.60 10.04
CA LEU A 12 10.87 -29.53 10.82
C LEU A 12 11.71 -28.24 10.77
N LEU A 13 13.04 -28.36 10.82
CA LEU A 13 13.96 -27.23 10.61
C LEU A 13 13.83 -26.62 9.21
N GLY A 14 13.77 -27.46 8.17
CA GLY A 14 13.59 -26.99 6.78
C GLY A 14 12.25 -26.27 6.60
N LEU A 15 11.18 -26.81 7.17
CA LEU A 15 9.85 -26.20 7.10
C LEU A 15 9.77 -24.88 7.88
N ALA A 16 10.40 -24.81 9.06
CA ALA A 16 10.49 -23.58 9.84
C ALA A 16 11.27 -22.48 9.11
N GLY A 17 12.39 -22.82 8.46
CA GLY A 17 13.16 -21.90 7.63
C GLY A 17 12.37 -21.39 6.42
N TYR A 18 11.72 -22.30 5.69
CA TYR A 18 10.87 -21.97 4.54
C TYR A 18 9.67 -21.09 4.95
N TRP A 19 8.97 -21.45 6.02
CA TRP A 19 7.83 -20.70 6.53
C TRP A 19 8.23 -19.31 7.04
N SER A 20 9.38 -19.20 7.72
CA SER A 20 9.91 -17.91 8.17
C SER A 20 10.26 -16.98 7.01
N LEU A 21 10.70 -17.50 5.87
CA LEU A 21 11.01 -16.68 4.69
C LEU A 21 9.76 -16.20 3.94
N VAL A 22 8.64 -16.94 4.01
CA VAL A 22 7.41 -16.62 3.26
C VAL A 22 6.41 -15.81 4.09
N ILE A 23 6.25 -16.10 5.38
CA ILE A 23 5.27 -15.44 6.26
C ILE A 23 5.75 -14.04 6.70
N PHE A 24 7.06 -13.88 6.95
CA PHE A 24 7.66 -12.63 7.44
C PHE A 24 7.63 -11.46 6.44
N PRO A 25 7.94 -11.62 5.13
CA PRO A 25 7.90 -10.51 4.19
C PRO A 25 6.46 -10.04 3.93
N LYS A 26 5.48 -10.95 3.91
CA LYS A 26 4.08 -10.60 3.64
C LYS A 26 3.47 -9.73 4.74
N GLN A 27 3.80 -9.97 6.00
CA GLN A 27 3.30 -9.15 7.11
C GLN A 27 3.86 -7.72 7.06
N ARG A 28 5.11 -7.54 6.63
CA ARG A 28 5.75 -6.22 6.54
C ARG A 28 5.13 -5.33 5.47
N GLU A 29 4.76 -5.87 4.32
CA GLU A 29 4.11 -5.14 3.24
C GLU A 29 2.74 -4.60 3.65
N PHE A 30 1.96 -5.43 4.36
CA PHE A 30 0.63 -5.05 4.86
C PHE A 30 0.72 -3.97 5.94
N ASN A 31 1.68 -4.11 6.86
CA ASN A 31 1.90 -3.14 7.94
C ASN A 31 2.40 -1.79 7.42
N LYS A 32 3.18 -1.76 6.32
CA LYS A 32 3.60 -0.50 5.67
C LYS A 32 2.41 0.24 5.07
N ARG A 33 1.51 -0.46 4.38
CA ARG A 33 0.30 0.13 3.80
C ARG A 33 -0.66 0.67 4.87
N GLN A 34 -0.77 -0.02 6.01
CA GLN A 34 -1.57 0.47 7.14
C GLN A 34 -1.02 1.75 7.80
N ARG A 35 0.29 2.02 7.72
CA ARG A 35 0.87 3.24 8.30
C ARG A 35 0.61 4.50 7.47
N LEU A 36 0.40 4.39 6.16
CA LEU A 36 0.13 5.55 5.28
C LEU A 36 -1.27 6.14 5.47
N VAL A 37 -2.26 5.32 5.85
CA VAL A 37 -3.65 5.76 6.04
C VAL A 37 -3.81 6.67 7.28
N ARG A 38 -2.83 6.68 8.19
CA ARG A 38 -2.91 7.42 9.46
C ARG A 38 -2.70 8.93 9.37
N THR A 39 -2.31 9.44 8.21
CA THR A 39 -2.06 10.87 7.97
C THR A 39 -3.22 11.60 7.31
N LEU A 40 -4.29 10.90 6.95
CA LEU A 40 -5.43 11.48 6.24
C LEU A 40 -6.50 11.94 7.23
N ALA A 41 -6.96 13.18 7.07
CA ALA A 41 -8.04 13.78 7.84
C ALA A 41 -9.32 13.92 7.01
N GLU A 42 -10.44 14.16 7.70
CA GLU A 42 -11.69 14.54 7.05
C GLU A 42 -11.52 15.91 6.37
N GLY A 43 -12.04 16.04 5.14
CA GLY A 43 -11.88 17.23 4.32
C GLY A 43 -10.69 17.19 3.35
N ASP A 44 -9.73 16.26 3.54
CA ASP A 44 -8.59 16.12 2.64
C ASP A 44 -9.02 15.63 1.27
N GLU A 45 -8.37 16.17 0.24
CA GLU A 45 -8.45 15.66 -1.12
C GLU A 45 -7.38 14.57 -1.28
N VAL A 46 -7.75 13.40 -1.79
CA VAL A 46 -6.90 12.21 -1.79
C VAL A 46 -6.91 11.51 -3.13
N ILE A 47 -5.77 10.93 -3.49
CA ILE A 47 -5.69 9.99 -4.61
C ILE A 47 -5.97 8.58 -4.09
N THR A 48 -6.93 7.92 -4.71
CA THR A 48 -7.25 6.50 -4.47
C THR A 48 -6.36 5.58 -5.29
N ALA A 49 -6.17 4.34 -4.85
CA ALA A 49 -5.37 3.34 -5.56
C ALA A 49 -5.82 3.03 -7.00
N SER A 50 -7.07 3.37 -7.37
CA SER A 50 -7.59 3.25 -8.73
C SER A 50 -7.40 4.49 -9.59
N GLY A 51 -6.77 5.55 -9.07
CA GLY A 51 -6.47 6.78 -9.78
C GLY A 51 -7.57 7.86 -9.73
N PHE A 52 -8.60 7.69 -8.91
CA PHE A 52 -9.59 8.76 -8.68
C PHE A 52 -9.09 9.73 -7.64
N ILE A 53 -9.35 11.01 -7.87
CA ILE A 53 -9.25 12.07 -6.87
C ILE A 53 -10.62 12.16 -6.17
N ALA A 54 -10.61 12.16 -4.84
CA ALA A 54 -11.84 12.26 -4.05
C ALA A 54 -11.59 13.09 -2.80
N ARG A 55 -12.63 13.74 -2.28
CA ARG A 55 -12.59 14.42 -0.98
C ARG A 55 -13.08 13.48 0.11
N VAL A 56 -12.33 13.35 1.20
CA VAL A 56 -12.72 12.55 2.35
C VAL A 56 -13.84 13.27 3.11
N ILE A 57 -14.96 12.59 3.31
CA ILE A 57 -16.10 13.11 4.06
C ILE A 57 -16.10 12.56 5.48
N GLU A 58 -15.82 11.26 5.64
CA GLU A 58 -15.88 10.57 6.93
C GLU A 58 -14.93 9.36 6.88
N ILE A 59 -14.21 9.10 7.97
CA ILE A 59 -13.36 7.90 8.11
C ILE A 59 -13.91 7.01 9.25
N ARG A 60 -14.38 5.81 8.91
CA ARG A 60 -14.79 4.79 9.87
C ARG A 60 -13.66 3.79 10.08
N GLY A 61 -12.73 4.18 10.95
CA GLY A 61 -11.50 3.43 11.20
C GLY A 61 -11.72 2.04 11.82
N ASP A 62 -12.81 1.85 12.56
CA ASP A 62 -13.25 0.58 13.13
C ASP A 62 -13.76 -0.42 12.07
N GLU A 63 -14.46 0.08 11.05
CA GLU A 63 -14.95 -0.73 9.93
C GLU A 63 -13.92 -0.89 8.78
N GLY A 64 -12.87 -0.06 8.76
CA GLY A 64 -11.91 -0.01 7.65
C GLY A 64 -12.48 0.62 6.37
N ILE A 65 -13.52 1.44 6.51
CA ILE A 65 -14.27 2.05 5.41
C ILE A 65 -14.18 3.57 5.52
N ALA A 66 -14.06 4.25 4.38
CA ALA A 66 -14.13 5.70 4.29
C ALA A 66 -15.28 6.11 3.35
N VAL A 67 -15.96 7.20 3.67
CA VAL A 67 -16.91 7.86 2.78
C VAL A 67 -16.18 8.98 2.07
N VAL A 68 -16.19 8.95 0.74
CA VAL A 68 -15.50 9.93 -0.10
C VAL A 68 -16.46 10.50 -1.13
N GLU A 69 -16.25 11.77 -1.50
CA GLU A 69 -16.99 12.46 -2.55
C GLU A 69 -16.12 12.57 -3.80
N ILE A 70 -16.58 12.00 -4.91
CA ILE A 70 -15.83 11.96 -6.18
C ILE A 70 -16.29 13.03 -7.18
N ALA A 71 -17.50 13.55 -6.97
CA ALA A 71 -18.11 14.62 -7.75
C ALA A 71 -19.15 15.31 -6.86
N PRO A 72 -19.56 16.56 -7.17
CA PRO A 72 -20.52 17.29 -6.35
C PRO A 72 -21.79 16.49 -6.09
N GLY A 73 -22.03 16.16 -4.81
CA GLY A 73 -23.19 15.37 -4.38
C GLY A 73 -23.10 13.86 -4.61
N VAL A 74 -22.01 13.34 -5.16
CA VAL A 74 -21.78 11.91 -5.39
C VAL A 74 -20.84 11.35 -4.33
N ARG A 75 -21.42 10.73 -3.30
CA ARG A 75 -20.70 10.08 -2.21
C ARG A 75 -20.64 8.58 -2.41
N VAL A 76 -19.46 8.01 -2.24
CA VAL A 76 -19.20 6.58 -2.38
C VAL A 76 -18.45 6.05 -1.17
N ARG A 77 -18.58 4.76 -0.92
CA ARG A 77 -17.82 4.05 0.12
C ARG A 77 -16.58 3.45 -0.51
N ALA A 78 -15.43 3.76 0.06
CA ALA A 78 -14.15 3.21 -0.33
C ALA A 78 -13.54 2.44 0.85
N VAL A 79 -12.68 1.48 0.53
CA VAL A 79 -11.83 0.85 1.55
C VAL A 79 -10.81 1.88 2.01
N ALA A 80 -10.69 2.10 3.33
CA ALA A 80 -9.79 3.13 3.87
C ALA A 80 -8.33 2.87 3.46
N ALA A 81 -7.93 1.60 3.35
CA ALA A 81 -6.60 1.20 2.87
C ALA A 81 -6.32 1.53 1.38
N SER A 82 -7.33 1.92 0.61
CA SER A 82 -7.19 2.34 -0.79
C SER A 82 -6.89 3.83 -0.92
N LEU A 83 -6.91 4.61 0.17
CA LEU A 83 -6.53 6.01 0.17
C LEU A 83 -5.00 6.10 0.31
N LEU A 84 -4.32 6.68 -0.69
CA LEU A 84 -2.85 6.65 -0.75
C LEU A 84 -2.23 7.85 -0.04
N GLN A 85 -2.52 9.05 -0.55
CA GLN A 85 -1.88 10.29 -0.11
C GLN A 85 -2.80 11.48 -0.37
N SER A 86 -2.58 12.56 0.39
CA SER A 86 -3.19 13.85 0.10
C SER A 86 -2.80 14.30 -1.31
N PHE A 87 -3.76 14.82 -2.05
CA PHE A 87 -3.57 15.34 -3.38
C PHE A 87 -2.97 16.75 -3.30
N ASP A 88 -1.69 16.88 -3.68
CA ASP A 88 -1.06 18.16 -4.00
C ASP A 88 -0.82 18.25 -5.53
N PRO A 89 -1.49 19.17 -6.23
CA PRO A 89 -1.31 19.38 -7.66
C PRO A 89 0.13 19.67 -8.07
N GLU A 90 0.89 20.41 -7.27
CA GLU A 90 2.28 20.79 -7.58
C GLU A 90 3.23 19.60 -7.42
N GLU A 91 3.04 18.81 -6.38
CA GLU A 91 3.83 17.60 -6.15
C GLU A 91 3.59 16.56 -7.25
N LEU A 92 2.34 16.37 -7.66
CA LEU A 92 1.99 15.42 -8.71
C LEU A 92 2.60 15.83 -10.07
N ALA A 93 2.55 17.12 -10.39
CA ALA A 93 3.17 17.66 -11.60
C ALA A 93 4.69 17.48 -11.60
N ARG A 94 5.34 17.70 -10.45
CA ARG A 94 6.80 17.54 -10.30
C ARG A 94 7.23 16.09 -10.46
N ASN A 95 6.54 15.15 -9.81
CA ASN A 95 6.82 13.71 -9.92
C ASN A 95 6.59 13.19 -11.35
N ALA A 96 5.57 13.69 -12.04
CA ALA A 96 5.32 13.37 -13.45
C ALA A 96 6.41 13.90 -14.40
N GLN A 97 7.06 15.02 -14.05
CA GLN A 97 8.20 15.56 -14.81
C GLN A 97 9.50 14.79 -14.55
N MET A 98 9.78 14.41 -13.30
CA MET A 98 10.98 13.62 -12.96
C MET A 98 10.97 12.26 -13.66
N GLY A 99 9.82 11.56 -13.70
CA GLY A 99 9.72 10.29 -14.42
C GLY A 99 10.01 10.39 -15.92
N ARG A 100 9.76 11.54 -16.56
CA ARG A 100 10.16 11.79 -17.96
C ARG A 100 11.66 12.05 -18.09
N GLN A 101 12.27 12.78 -17.16
CA GLN A 101 13.71 13.06 -17.20
C GLN A 101 14.56 11.81 -16.95
N ASP A 102 14.14 10.91 -16.07
CA ASP A 102 14.86 9.64 -15.81
C ASP A 102 14.85 8.72 -17.04
N SER A 103 13.74 8.72 -17.78
CA SER A 103 13.58 7.97 -19.04
C SER A 103 14.53 8.49 -20.13
N GLU A 104 14.57 9.82 -20.31
CA GLU A 104 15.41 10.49 -21.32
C GLU A 104 16.91 10.55 -20.96
N GLY A 105 17.25 10.38 -19.69
CA GLY A 105 18.63 10.29 -19.19
C GLY A 105 19.23 8.89 -19.39
N SER A 106 18.41 7.85 -19.24
CA SER A 106 18.85 6.47 -19.44
C SER A 106 19.07 6.12 -20.92
N GLU A 107 18.34 6.72 -21.85
CA GLU A 107 18.54 6.51 -23.30
C GLU A 107 19.78 7.22 -23.87
N ARG A 108 20.31 8.24 -23.18
CA ARG A 108 21.53 8.96 -23.60
C ARG A 108 22.83 8.29 -23.12
N HIS A 109 22.73 7.27 -22.28
CA HIS A 109 23.88 6.58 -21.67
C HIS A 109 24.09 5.14 -22.18
N VAL A 110 23.40 4.74 -23.25
CA VAL A 110 23.60 3.46 -23.96
C VAL A 110 24.21 3.72 -25.34
#